data_AF-A0A4Q6XT88-F1
#
_entry.id   AF-A0A4Q6XT88-F1
#
_cell.length_a   1.000
_cell.length_b   1.000
_cell.length_c   1.000
_cell.angle_alpha   90.00
_cell.angle_beta   90.00
_cell.angle_gamma   90.00
#
_symmetry.space_group_name_H-M   'P 1'
#
loop_
_entity.id
_entity.type
_entity.pdbx_description
1 polymer ?
#
loop_
_entity_poly.entity_id
_entity_poly.type
_entity_poly.pdbx_seq_one_letter_code
_entity_poly.pdbx_strand_id
1 'polypeptide(L)'
;MNDSFDLLENLRIPSMNLSVECGSCGHQGVVDGPKLWRWFAVHRWNGSIERVGQHLRCSVCKRRPSKLEATQAQPSVEFGPRSEREWQAVVKRLRG
;
A
#
# COMPACT_ATOMS: atom_id res chain seq x y z
N MET A 1 15.72 17.69 -4.49
CA MET A 1 15.11 16.68 -3.61
C MET A 1 13.96 16.09 -4.40
N ASN A 2 13.85 14.77 -4.51
CA ASN A 2 12.83 14.13 -5.34
C ASN A 2 11.49 14.19 -4.61
N ASP A 3 10.72 15.26 -4.84
CA ASP A 3 9.34 15.46 -4.33
C ASP A 3 8.34 14.42 -4.88
N SER A 4 8.77 13.52 -5.77
CA SER A 4 7.89 12.61 -6.49
C SER A 4 7.31 11.47 -5.64
N PHE A 5 7.69 11.28 -4.38
CA PHE A 5 7.26 10.12 -3.58
C PHE A 5 6.60 10.47 -2.22
N ASP A 6 5.91 11.59 -2.12
CA ASP A 6 5.23 11.95 -0.86
C ASP A 6 3.80 11.40 -0.75
N LEU A 7 3.17 11.05 -1.88
CA LEU A 7 1.78 10.59 -1.97
C LEU A 7 1.65 9.26 -2.73
N LEU A 8 0.73 8.39 -2.30
CA LEU A 8 0.38 7.16 -3.03
C LEU A 8 -0.09 7.41 -4.46
N GLU A 9 -0.69 8.57 -4.74
CA GLU A 9 -1.10 8.92 -6.10
C GLU A 9 0.09 8.95 -7.07
N ASN A 10 1.29 9.30 -6.58
CA ASN A 10 2.50 9.32 -7.39
C ASN A 10 3.00 7.91 -7.74
N LEU A 11 2.53 6.86 -7.05
CA LEU A 11 2.77 5.48 -7.47
C LEU A 11 1.79 5.06 -8.57
N ARG A 12 0.54 5.55 -8.52
CA ARG A 12 -0.51 5.16 -9.46
C ARG A 12 -0.20 5.60 -10.90
N ILE A 13 0.19 6.86 -11.09
CA ILE A 13 0.39 7.44 -12.44
C ILE A 13 1.47 6.71 -13.24
N PRO A 14 2.70 6.52 -12.73
CA PRO A 14 3.74 5.75 -13.41
C PRO A 14 3.56 4.22 -13.26
N SER A 15 2.48 3.76 -12.62
CA SER A 15 2.26 2.34 -12.27
C SER A 15 3.43 1.71 -11.51
N MET A 16 3.99 2.47 -10.56
CA MET A 16 5.03 1.99 -9.65
C MET A 16 4.42 1.27 -8.44
N ASN A 17 5.21 0.40 -7.84
CA ASN A 17 4.89 -0.36 -6.64
C ASN A 17 5.58 0.23 -5.40
N LEU A 18 5.20 -0.29 -4.23
CA LEU A 18 5.75 0.12 -2.95
C LEU A 18 6.61 -1.00 -2.37
N SER A 19 7.93 -0.80 -2.34
CA SER A 19 8.84 -1.63 -1.56
C SER A 19 8.68 -1.28 -0.08
N VAL A 20 8.56 -2.29 0.77
CA VAL A 20 8.43 -2.13 2.21
C VAL A 20 9.41 -3.04 2.95
N GLU A 21 10.01 -2.52 4.00
CA GLU A 21 10.88 -3.27 4.90
C GLU A 21 10.45 -3.09 6.35
N CYS A 22 10.39 -4.21 7.07
CA CYS A 22 10.18 -4.19 8.51
C CYS A 22 11.51 -4.09 9.26
N GLY A 23 11.83 -2.91 9.78
CA GLY A 23 13.04 -2.69 10.58
C GLY A 23 13.10 -3.46 11.91
N SER A 24 12.07 -4.23 12.25
CA SER A 24 12.12 -5.11 13.41
C SER A 24 12.59 -6.53 13.10
N CYS A 25 12.28 -7.09 11.93
CA CYS A 25 12.58 -8.49 11.62
C CYS A 25 13.22 -8.66 10.24
N GLY A 26 13.53 -7.56 9.54
CA GLY A 26 14.15 -7.56 8.22
C GLY A 26 13.25 -8.05 7.07
N HIS A 27 11.99 -8.42 7.35
CA HIS A 27 11.09 -8.91 6.31
C HIS A 27 10.78 -7.81 5.30
N GLN A 28 11.02 -8.13 4.02
CA GLN A 28 10.81 -7.24 2.88
C GLN A 28 9.66 -7.75 2.02
N GLY A 29 8.99 -6.84 1.33
CA GLY A 29 7.95 -7.17 0.37
C GLY A 29 7.67 -6.03 -0.57
N VAL A 30 7.08 -6.34 -1.72
CA VAL A 30 6.64 -5.35 -2.70
C VAL A 30 5.12 -5.40 -2.78
N VAL A 31 4.48 -4.27 -2.51
CA VAL A 31 3.04 -4.09 -2.51
C VAL A 31 2.62 -3.40 -3.81
N ASP A 32 1.56 -3.90 -4.44
CA ASP A 32 0.97 -3.30 -5.63
C ASP A 32 0.52 -1.86 -5.34
N GLY A 33 1.16 -0.89 -5.99
CA GLY A 33 0.95 0.54 -5.75
C GLY A 33 -0.44 1.04 -6.19
N PRO A 34 -0.86 0.82 -7.46
CA PRO A 34 -2.21 1.16 -7.92
C PRO A 34 -3.32 0.55 -7.05
N LYS A 35 -3.17 -0.72 -6.65
CA LYS A 35 -4.11 -1.39 -5.76
C LYS A 35 -4.14 -0.76 -4.37
N LEU A 36 -2.97 -0.39 -3.83
CA LEU A 36 -2.84 0.23 -2.52
C LEU A 36 -3.49 1.62 -2.50
N TRP A 37 -3.27 2.41 -3.56
CA TRP A 37 -3.96 3.68 -3.76
C TRP A 37 -5.49 3.49 -3.75
N ARG A 38 -6.02 2.53 -4.53
CA ARG A 38 -7.47 2.27 -4.58
C ARG A 38 -8.01 1.88 -3.21
N TRP A 39 -7.26 1.06 -2.47
CA TRP A 39 -7.62 0.66 -1.11
C TRP A 39 -7.76 1.86 -0.17
N PHE A 40 -6.78 2.76 -0.17
CA PHE A 40 -6.81 3.98 0.64
C PHE A 40 -7.93 4.93 0.21
N ALA A 41 -8.15 5.10 -1.09
CA ALA A 41 -9.22 5.94 -1.63
C ALA A 41 -10.61 5.44 -1.20
N VAL A 42 -10.86 4.13 -1.30
CA VAL A 42 -12.13 3.52 -0.89
C VAL A 42 -12.40 3.70 0.61
N HIS A 43 -11.37 3.61 1.45
CA HIS A 43 -11.48 3.84 2.89
C HIS A 43 -11.43 5.31 3.30
N ARG A 44 -11.21 6.23 2.35
CA ARG A 44 -10.97 7.67 2.60
C ARG A 44 -9.83 7.92 3.59
N TRP A 45 -8.80 7.08 3.56
CA TRP A 45 -7.60 7.27 4.37
C TRP A 45 -6.64 8.26 3.73
N ASN A 46 -5.82 8.91 4.55
CA ASN A 46 -4.77 9.80 4.05
C ASN A 46 -3.69 8.99 3.33
N GLY A 47 -3.45 9.31 2.06
CA GLY A 47 -2.50 8.62 1.19
C GLY A 47 -1.07 9.14 1.24
N SER A 48 -0.70 10.02 2.18
CA SER A 48 0.70 10.42 2.36
C SER A 48 1.54 9.22 2.84
N ILE A 49 2.75 9.07 2.31
CA ILE A 49 3.58 7.87 2.59
C ILE A 49 3.84 7.67 4.09
N GLU A 50 4.00 8.75 4.85
CA GLU A 50 4.10 8.71 6.31
C GLU A 50 2.88 8.01 6.96
N ARG A 51 1.67 8.33 6.48
CA ARG A 51 0.42 7.73 6.97
C ARG A 51 0.23 6.32 6.45
N VAL A 52 0.68 6.02 5.22
CA VAL A 52 0.63 4.68 4.66
C VAL A 52 1.31 3.66 5.58
N GLY A 53 2.52 3.97 6.05
CA GLY A 53 3.25 3.10 6.99
C GLY A 53 2.47 2.77 8.27
N GLN A 54 1.55 3.64 8.70
CA GLN A 54 0.72 3.43 9.90
C GLN A 54 -0.38 2.39 9.68
N HIS A 55 -0.85 2.22 8.44
CA HIS A 55 -1.86 1.23 8.04
C HIS A 55 -1.26 -0.10 7.59
N LEU A 56 0.04 -0.14 7.29
CA LEU A 56 0.74 -1.37 6.94
C LEU A 56 1.21 -2.15 8.17
N ARG A 57 1.29 -3.48 8.03
CA ARG A 57 1.77 -4.40 9.06
C ARG A 57 2.61 -5.49 8.40
N CYS A 58 3.73 -5.83 9.02
CA CYS A 58 4.54 -6.96 8.62
C CYS A 58 3.72 -8.25 8.71
N SER A 59 3.69 -9.06 7.65
CA SER A 59 3.00 -10.35 7.65
C SER A 59 3.58 -11.34 8.66
N VAL A 60 4.89 -11.22 8.96
CA VAL A 60 5.64 -12.07 9.88
C VAL A 60 5.48 -11.61 11.34
N CYS A 61 6.04 -10.47 11.71
CA CYS A 61 6.10 -10.03 13.12
C CYS A 61 4.98 -9.08 13.55
N LYS A 62 4.05 -8.73 12.64
CA LYS A 62 2.93 -7.81 12.86
C LYS A 62 3.31 -6.39 13.30
N ARG A 63 4.59 -6.02 13.33
CA ARG A 63 5.03 -4.63 13.58
C ARG A 63 4.88 -3.78 12.31
N ARG A 64 4.98 -2.46 12.46
CA ARG A 64 4.96 -1.52 11.34
C ARG A 64 6.25 -1.62 10.52
N PRO A 65 6.20 -1.39 9.20
CA PRO A 65 7.41 -1.17 8.42
C PRO A 65 8.10 0.12 8.86
N SER A 66 9.43 0.15 8.72
CA SER A 66 10.24 1.34 9.02
C SER A 66 10.71 2.04 7.75
N LYS A 67 10.70 1.33 6.61
CA LYS A 67 11.19 1.84 5.33
C LYS A 67 10.18 1.54 4.23
N LEU A 68 9.89 2.57 3.44
CA LEU A 68 8.94 2.58 2.35
C LEU A 68 9.60 3.28 1.16
N GLU A 69 9.63 2.66 -0.01
CA GLU A 69 10.27 3.21 -1.22
C GLU A 69 9.45 2.88 -2.48
N ALA A 70 9.38 3.80 -3.43
CA ALA A 70 8.84 3.50 -4.75
C ALA A 70 9.74 2.52 -5.51
N THR A 71 9.16 1.55 -6.22
CA THR A 71 9.92 0.56 -6.99
C THR A 71 9.16 0.13 -8.25
N GLN A 72 9.89 -0.33 -9.26
CA GLN A 72 9.33 -1.01 -10.45
C GLN A 72 9.33 -2.53 -10.31
N ALA A 73 9.85 -3.07 -9.20
CA ALA A 73 9.82 -4.51 -8.95
C ALA A 73 8.37 -5.03 -8.93
N GLN A 74 8.19 -6.28 -9.36
CA GLN A 74 6.87 -6.92 -9.34
C GLN A 74 6.35 -7.08 -7.91
N PRO A 75 5.03 -6.97 -7.67
CA PRO A 75 4.45 -7.21 -6.36
C PRO A 75 4.74 -8.63 -5.87
N SER A 76 5.27 -8.75 -4.66
CA SER A 76 5.51 -10.03 -3.98
C SER A 76 4.55 -10.30 -2.84
N VAL A 77 3.76 -9.29 -2.45
CA VAL A 77 2.77 -9.38 -1.37
C VAL A 77 1.37 -9.26 -1.96
N GLU A 78 0.58 -10.32 -1.83
CA GLU A 78 -0.84 -10.26 -2.12
C GLU A 78 -1.61 -9.64 -0.94
N PHE A 79 -2.44 -8.64 -1.23
CA PHE A 79 -3.35 -8.07 -0.24
C PHE A 79 -4.65 -7.57 -0.89
N GLY A 80 -5.71 -7.44 -0.09
CA GLY A 80 -6.96 -6.82 -0.49
C GLY A 80 -7.76 -7.61 -1.54
N PRO A 81 -8.85 -7.01 -2.08
CA PRO A 81 -9.76 -7.64 -3.03
C PRO A 81 -9.07 -8.13 -4.30
N ARG A 82 -9.44 -9.31 -4.78
CA ARG A 82 -8.88 -9.95 -5.99
C ARG A 82 -9.76 -9.78 -7.23
N SER A 83 -11.00 -9.35 -7.05
CA SER A 83 -11.98 -9.19 -8.11
C SER A 83 -12.80 -7.90 -7.93
N GLU A 84 -13.41 -7.40 -9.00
CA GLU A 84 -14.29 -6.23 -8.92
C GLU A 84 -15.50 -6.50 -8.02
N ARG A 85 -16.02 -7.74 -8.01
CA ARG A 85 -17.08 -8.16 -7.08
C ARG A 85 -16.65 -8.00 -5.62
N GLU A 86 -15.43 -8.38 -5.27
CA GLU A 86 -14.90 -8.20 -3.91
C GLU A 86 -14.70 -6.71 -3.59
N TRP A 87 -14.24 -5.90 -4.55
CA TRP A 87 -14.15 -4.44 -4.38
C TRP A 87 -15.51 -3.82 -4.08
N GLN A 88 -16.55 -4.17 -4.83
CA GLN A 88 -17.90 -3.70 -4.58
C GLN A 88 -18.42 -4.16 -3.21
N ALA A 89 -18.08 -5.37 -2.78
CA ALA A 89 -18.43 -5.85 -1.44
C ALA A 89 -17.77 -5.00 -0.34
N VAL A 90 -16.49 -4.60 -0.50
CA VAL A 90 -15.81 -3.69 0.43
C VAL A 90 -16.48 -2.32 0.44
N VAL A 91 -16.72 -1.72 -0.74
CA VAL A 91 -17.37 -0.41 -0.85
C VAL A 91 -18.77 -0.44 -0.21
N LYS A 92 -19.55 -1.51 -0.43
CA LYS A 92 -20.86 -1.68 0.19
C LYS A 92 -20.78 -1.73 1.72
N ARG A 93 -19.80 -2.44 2.27
CA ARG A 93 -19.58 -2.52 3.73
C ARG A 93 -19.19 -1.19 4.36
N LEU A 94 -18.49 -0.33 3.62
CA LEU A 94 -18.07 1.00 4.13
C LEU A 94 -19.16 2.06 4.02
N ARG A 95 -20.25 1.80 3.28
CA ARG A 95 -21.39 2.71 3.11
C ARG A 95 -22.57 2.40 4.03
N GLY A 96 -22.63 1.18 4.58
CA GLY A 96 -23.67 0.75 5.53
C GLY A 96 -23.19 0.89 6.96
#